data_AF-A0A7X6U640-F1
#
_entry.id   AF-A0A7X6U640-F1
#
_cell.length_a   1.000
_cell.length_b   1.000
_cell.length_c   1.000
_cell.angle_alpha   90.00
_cell.angle_beta   90.00
_cell.angle_gamma   90.00
#
_symmetry.space_group_name_H-M   'P 1'
#
loop_
_entity.id
_entity.type
_entity.pdbx_description
1 polymer ?
#
loop_
_entity_poly.entity_id
_entity_poly.type
_entity_poly.pdbx_seq_one_letter_code
_entity_poly.pdbx_strand_id
1 'polypeptide(L)'
;VPAARIASDFYKMFCDRGHKDHFVYGPCHGIGMIEVEAPWMESTSTYDLKPNMTFQIDTFVSGSTFGIRWEKGVVITQDGFTSLCPPIGEIYELDV
;
A
#
# COMPACT_ATOMS: atom_id res chain seq x y z
N VAL A 1 2.92 -14.83 5.47
CA VAL A 1 1.72 -13.97 5.70
C VAL A 1 1.00 -13.93 4.36
N PRO A 2 -0.26 -14.38 4.29
CA PRO A 2 -0.98 -14.42 3.03
C PRO A 2 -1.17 -13.00 2.47
N ALA A 3 -0.80 -12.77 1.20
CA ALA A 3 -0.96 -11.46 0.57
C ALA A 3 -2.43 -11.01 0.53
N ALA A 4 -3.36 -11.93 0.25
CA ALA A 4 -4.79 -11.66 0.27
C ALA A 4 -5.32 -11.17 1.62
N ARG A 5 -4.69 -11.60 2.73
CA ARG A 5 -5.05 -11.11 4.06
C ARG A 5 -4.74 -9.62 4.18
N ILE A 6 -3.58 -9.16 3.72
CA ILE A 6 -3.21 -7.74 3.82
C ILE A 6 -4.14 -6.88 2.97
N ALA A 7 -4.43 -7.30 1.73
CA ALA A 7 -5.37 -6.58 0.87
C ALA A 7 -6.78 -6.50 1.49
N SER A 8 -7.25 -7.62 2.07
CA SER A 8 -8.57 -7.67 2.72
C SER A 8 -8.62 -6.84 4.00
N ASP A 9 -7.59 -6.92 4.84
CA ASP A 9 -7.48 -6.16 6.09
C ASP A 9 -7.37 -4.65 5.79
N PHE A 10 -6.68 -4.27 4.71
CA PHE A 10 -6.60 -2.88 4.23
C PHE A 10 -7.98 -2.35 3.82
N TYR A 11 -8.72 -3.07 2.97
CA TYR A 11 -10.08 -2.66 2.61
C TYR A 11 -11.04 -2.64 3.81
N LYS A 12 -10.92 -3.61 4.72
CA LYS A 12 -11.69 -3.66 5.96
C LYS A 12 -11.44 -2.42 6.81
N MET A 13 -10.19 -1.96 6.93
CA MET A 13 -9.86 -0.72 7.63
C MET A 13 -10.61 0.50 7.07
N PHE A 14 -10.75 0.62 5.74
CA PHE A 14 -11.54 1.70 5.13
C PHE A 14 -13.03 1.60 5.51
N CYS A 15 -13.59 0.38 5.45
CA CYS A 15 -14.98 0.14 5.83
C CYS A 15 -15.23 0.48 7.31
N ASP A 16 -14.39 -0.05 8.21
CA ASP A 16 -14.53 0.13 9.65
C ASP A 16 -14.42 1.61 10.08
N ARG A 17 -13.68 2.41 9.32
CA ARG A 17 -13.52 3.86 9.55
C ARG A 17 -14.57 4.72 8.85
N GLY A 18 -15.51 4.12 8.11
CA GLY A 18 -16.54 4.86 7.37
C GLY A 18 -16.02 5.57 6.12
N HIS A 19 -14.86 5.16 5.58
CA HIS A 19 -14.22 5.77 4.40
C HIS A 19 -14.27 4.88 3.16
N LYS A 20 -15.16 3.88 3.12
CA LYS A 20 -15.30 2.94 2.00
C LYS A 20 -15.40 3.66 0.65
N ASP A 21 -16.18 4.73 0.57
CA ASP A 21 -16.43 5.43 -0.70
C ASP A 21 -15.19 6.18 -1.24
N HIS A 22 -14.15 6.33 -0.41
CA HIS A 22 -12.88 6.92 -0.80
C HIS A 22 -11.80 5.88 -1.17
N PHE A 23 -12.11 4.58 -1.02
CA PHE A 23 -11.21 3.49 -1.40
C PHE A 23 -11.17 3.34 -2.92
N VAL A 24 -9.96 3.36 -3.50
CA VAL A 24 -9.78 3.28 -4.96
C VAL A 24 -9.15 1.95 -5.38
N TYR A 25 -8.06 1.54 -4.74
CA TYR A 25 -7.36 0.29 -5.07
C TYR A 25 -6.60 -0.29 -3.85
N GLY A 26 -6.04 -1.48 -4.06
CA GLY A 26 -5.34 -2.28 -3.04
C GLY A 26 -4.10 -1.62 -2.43
N PRO A 27 -3.47 -2.28 -1.45
CA PRO A 27 -2.48 -1.65 -0.57
C PRO A 27 -1.11 -1.36 -1.22
N CYS A 28 -0.72 -2.12 -2.24
CA CYS A 28 0.61 -2.04 -2.84
C CYS A 28 0.72 -2.81 -4.16
N HIS A 29 1.78 -2.54 -4.91
CA HIS A 29 2.24 -3.36 -6.04
C HIS A 29 3.68 -3.83 -5.85
N GLY A 30 4.07 -4.91 -6.53
CA GLY A 30 5.47 -5.32 -6.61
C GLY A 30 6.30 -4.30 -7.38
N ILE A 31 7.57 -4.19 -7.02
CA ILE A 31 8.53 -3.30 -7.69
C ILE A 31 9.89 -3.98 -7.79
N GLY A 32 10.61 -3.72 -8.88
CA GLY A 32 11.96 -4.25 -9.08
C GLY A 32 12.67 -3.54 -10.22
N MET A 33 12.84 -4.21 -11.36
CA MET A 33 13.46 -3.59 -12.54
C MET A 33 12.49 -2.66 -13.28
N ILE A 34 11.19 -2.92 -13.14
CA ILE A 34 10.14 -2.06 -13.65
C ILE A 34 9.30 -1.55 -12.46
N GLU A 35 8.67 -0.40 -12.67
CA GLU A 35 7.93 0.30 -11.60
C GLU A 35 6.83 -0.58 -10.99
N VAL A 36 6.06 -1.25 -11.84
CA VAL A 36 4.98 -2.14 -11.45
C VAL A 36 5.27 -3.53 -12.01
N GLU A 37 5.62 -4.46 -11.12
CA GLU A 37 5.80 -5.87 -11.45
C GLU A 37 5.01 -6.79 -10.53
N ALA A 38 4.91 -8.06 -10.95
CA ALA A 38 4.38 -9.11 -10.11
C ALA A 38 5.32 -9.37 -8.90
N PRO A 39 4.79 -9.82 -7.75
CA PRO A 39 3.39 -10.19 -7.54
C PRO A 39 2.48 -9.03 -7.13
N TRP A 40 1.23 -9.05 -7.58
CA TRP A 40 0.18 -8.12 -7.12
C TRP A 40 -0.33 -8.52 -5.72
N MET A 41 -0.73 -7.57 -4.90
CA MET A 41 -1.32 -7.84 -3.58
C MET A 41 -2.82 -7.53 -3.59
N GLU A 42 -3.61 -8.54 -3.94
CA GLU A 42 -5.07 -8.46 -4.06
C GLU A 42 -5.76 -9.43 -3.12
N SER A 43 -7.04 -9.21 -2.81
CA SER A 43 -7.83 -10.11 -1.94
C SER A 43 -8.00 -11.52 -2.51
N THR A 44 -7.66 -11.73 -3.78
CA THR A 44 -7.67 -13.01 -4.50
C THR A 44 -6.28 -13.66 -4.59
N SER A 45 -5.22 -12.99 -4.13
CA SER A 45 -3.85 -13.50 -4.19
C SER A 45 -3.67 -14.78 -3.36
N THR A 46 -3.01 -15.78 -3.94
CA THR A 46 -2.84 -17.11 -3.33
C THR A 46 -1.45 -17.36 -2.74
N TYR A 47 -0.56 -16.36 -2.75
CA TYR A 47 0.80 -16.49 -2.24
C TYR A 47 0.98 -15.92 -0.83
N ASP A 48 2.00 -16.44 -0.16
CA ASP A 48 2.55 -15.86 1.06
C ASP A 48 3.68 -14.89 0.74
N LEU A 49 3.73 -13.78 1.46
CA LEU A 49 4.91 -12.92 1.52
C LEU A 49 6.15 -13.74 1.92
N LYS A 50 7.26 -13.50 1.21
CA LYS A 50 8.56 -14.11 1.46
C LYS A 50 9.63 -13.03 1.61
N PRO A 51 10.70 -13.30 2.37
CA PRO A 51 11.85 -12.41 2.46
C PRO A 51 12.37 -12.03 1.06
N ASN A 52 12.85 -10.79 0.93
CA ASN A 52 13.36 -10.17 -0.30
C ASN A 52 12.31 -9.85 -1.37
N MET A 53 11.02 -10.12 -1.15
CA MET A 53 9.98 -9.49 -1.96
C MET A 53 9.97 -7.99 -1.71
N THR A 54 9.85 -7.21 -2.78
CA THR A 54 9.84 -5.74 -2.76
C THR A 54 8.50 -5.22 -3.24
N PHE A 55 7.95 -4.27 -2.49
CA PHE A 55 6.66 -3.66 -2.79
C PHE A 55 6.75 -2.15 -2.64
N GLN A 56 5.99 -1.43 -3.46
CA GLN A 56 5.61 -0.06 -3.18
C GLN A 56 4.27 -0.05 -2.46
N ILE A 57 4.28 0.34 -1.19
CA ILE A 57 3.04 0.65 -0.45
C ILE A 57 2.46 1.91 -1.07
N ASP A 58 1.46 1.74 -1.91
CA ASP A 58 0.83 2.80 -2.69
C ASP A 58 -0.57 3.02 -2.14
N THR A 59 -0.72 3.99 -1.23
CA THR A 59 -2.03 4.34 -0.67
C THR A 59 -2.56 5.58 -1.35
N PHE A 60 -3.70 5.43 -2.00
CA PHE A 60 -4.46 6.53 -2.59
C PHE A 60 -5.89 6.56 -2.05
N VAL A 61 -6.34 7.77 -1.73
CA VAL A 61 -7.69 8.07 -1.25
C VAL A 61 -8.23 9.21 -2.09
N SER A 62 -9.45 9.05 -2.60
CA SER A 62 -10.09 10.07 -3.45
C SER A 62 -11.33 10.67 -2.76
N GLY A 63 -11.30 11.99 -2.56
CA GLY A 63 -12.45 12.79 -2.15
C GLY A 63 -13.13 13.44 -3.35
N SER A 64 -14.23 14.16 -3.09
CA SER A 64 -14.98 14.87 -4.13
C SER A 64 -14.25 16.11 -4.68
N THR A 65 -13.30 16.65 -3.94
CA THR A 65 -12.60 17.91 -4.27
C THR A 65 -11.08 17.75 -4.38
N PHE A 66 -10.49 16.77 -3.71
CA PHE A 66 -9.07 16.45 -3.77
C PHE A 66 -8.83 14.97 -3.49
N GLY A 67 -7.63 14.50 -3.82
CA GLY A 67 -7.14 13.18 -3.44
C GLY A 67 -5.81 13.28 -2.69
N ILE A 68 -5.49 12.26 -1.91
CA ILE A 68 -4.20 12.15 -1.23
C ILE A 68 -3.55 10.83 -1.61
N ARG A 69 -2.28 10.90 -1.98
CA ARG A 69 -1.45 9.73 -2.28
C ARG A 69 -0.13 9.83 -1.52
N TRP A 70 0.31 8.71 -0.97
CA TRP A 70 1.69 8.53 -0.57
C TRP A 70 2.16 7.13 -0.94
N GLU A 71 3.44 7.03 -1.24
CA GLU A 71 4.06 5.81 -1.71
C GLU A 71 5.34 5.52 -0.95
N LYS A 72 5.55 4.25 -0.58
CA LYS A 72 6.70 3.83 0.23
C LYS A 72 7.25 2.48 -0.19
N GLY A 73 8.52 2.47 -0.59
CA GLY A 73 9.24 1.24 -0.90
C GLY A 73 9.53 0.45 0.37
N VAL A 74 9.21 -0.84 0.36
CA VAL A 74 9.52 -1.78 1.43
C VAL A 74 10.14 -3.06 0.88
N VAL A 75 10.98 -3.68 1.69
CA VAL A 75 11.47 -5.05 1.48
C VAL A 75 10.98 -5.93 2.61
N ILE A 76 10.42 -7.09 2.28
CA ILE A 76 9.99 -8.08 3.27
C ILE A 76 11.21 -8.74 3.91
N THR A 77 11.22 -8.85 5.22
CA THR A 77 12.24 -9.55 6.00
C THR A 77 11.70 -10.88 6.55
N GLN A 78 12.54 -11.64 7.26
CA GLN A 78 12.13 -12.90 7.88
C GLN A 78 11.02 -12.72 8.93
N ASP A 79 10.99 -11.57 9.58
CA ASP A 79 10.20 -11.23 10.76
C ASP A 79 9.28 -10.01 10.55
N GLY A 80 9.28 -9.41 9.36
CA GLY A 80 8.48 -8.22 9.06
C GLY A 80 8.83 -7.58 7.72
N PHE A 81 9.11 -6.28 7.77
CA PHE A 81 9.54 -5.51 6.60
C PHE A 81 10.53 -4.42 7.03
N THR A 82 11.38 -4.00 6.10
CA THR A 82 12.21 -2.79 6.22
C THR A 82 11.66 -1.74 5.29
N SER A 83 11.43 -0.52 5.81
CA SER A 83 11.13 0.65 4.98
C SER A 83 12.40 1.15 4.33
N LEU A 84 12.36 1.36 3.02
CA LEU A 84 13.46 1.94 2.23
C LEU A 84 13.38 3.47 2.15
N CYS A 85 12.38 4.06 2.81
CA CYS A 85 12.18 5.50 2.90
C CYS A 85 11.83 5.94 4.34
N PRO A 86 12.10 7.21 4.71
CA PRO A 86 11.66 7.77 5.98
C PRO A 86 10.13 7.76 6.14
N PRO A 87 9.61 7.91 7.38
CA PRO A 87 8.21 8.22 7.63
C PRO A 87 7.73 9.46 6.86
N ILE A 88 6.41 9.59 6.70
CA ILE A 88 5.87 10.85 6.16
C ILE A 88 6.21 11.92 7.19
N GLY A 89 6.89 12.97 6.74
CA GLY A 89 7.28 14.09 7.57
C GLY A 89 6.13 15.07 7.77
N GLU A 90 6.50 16.34 7.95
CA GLU A 90 5.54 17.43 7.99
C GLU A 90 4.90 17.63 6.59
N ILE A 91 3.56 17.74 6.57
CA ILE A 91 2.81 18.05 5.35
C ILE A 91 2.73 19.57 5.26
N TYR A 92 3.31 20.14 4.21
CA TYR A 92 3.21 21.56 3.90
C TYR A 92 2.14 21.78 2.84
N GLU A 93 1.14 22.57 3.18
CA GLU A 93 0.23 23.15 2.20
C GLU A 93 0.93 24.37 1.59
N LEU A 94 1.17 24.33 0.29
CA LEU A 94 1.73 25.46 -0.44
C LEU A 94 0.57 26.41 -0.76
N ASP A 95 0.76 27.71 -0.49
CA ASP A 95 -0.29 28.75 -0.53
C ASP A 95 -1.28 28.60 -1.70
N VAL A 96 -2.57 28.69 -1.34
CA VAL A 96 -3.76 28.58 -2.20
C VAL A 96 -3.97 29.80 -3.07
#